data_AF-A0A7J9Y832-F1
#
_entry.id   AF-A0A7J9Y832-F1
#
_cell.length_a   1.000
_cell.length_b   1.000
_cell.length_c   1.000
_cell.angle_alpha   90.00
_cell.angle_beta   90.00
_cell.angle_gamma   90.00
#
_symmetry.space_group_name_H-M   'P 1'
#
loop_
_entity.id
_entity.type
_entity.pdbx_description
1 polymer ?
#
loop_
_entity_poly.entity_id
_entity_poly.type
_entity_poly.pdbx_seq_one_letter_code
_entity_poly.pdbx_strand_id
1 'polypeptide(L)'
;IQVYGAWHCSDDFCTWGTVRDIAEFDSMNHWLVDRGDGRPSVNLVVLSFVHPYKLLRRTTDATTLDGVPRGMTPEIVDYFTSRGIRVTLSIGGITYTDAWDQALAEDPAQFGRNAAEVARRLGVGIEIDYERNADPNLAGLQAFIDAYRTIHPYDAAGADPAARLTIDVAAGDRWLIALNRKATADWLRTDAPVLDYANAMVPARQPSTASDAIANWQEHIDGKPQYGPPVPPLAPAKFTGGLYIAGGSRQPYPECLDFAASLQKSTGPWVQTAAPNGAGTTSGLLGYMFWAAERPSTRGISTQPPNTCEGGVGAGAAAYSVPTPMPALRQS
;
A
#
# COMPACT_ATOMS: atom_id res chain seq x y z
N ILE A 1 14.71 -2.95 -6.70
CA ILE A 1 13.32 -3.02 -6.17
C ILE A 1 13.42 -3.30 -4.69
N GLN A 2 12.97 -2.37 -3.84
CA GLN A 2 12.98 -2.48 -2.37
C GLN A 2 11.60 -2.84 -1.84
N VAL A 3 10.54 -2.29 -2.44
CA VAL A 3 9.14 -2.63 -2.13
C VAL A 3 8.56 -3.42 -3.28
N TYR A 4 8.09 -4.62 -2.99
CA TYR A 4 7.39 -5.47 -3.95
C TYR A 4 6.28 -6.19 -3.19
N GLY A 5 5.11 -5.56 -3.14
CA GLY A 5 4.04 -5.94 -2.23
C GLY A 5 2.68 -6.07 -2.86
N ALA A 6 1.72 -6.57 -2.09
CA ALA A 6 0.33 -6.71 -2.51
C ALA A 6 -0.61 -6.14 -1.45
N TRP A 7 -1.64 -5.43 -1.89
CA TRP A 7 -2.82 -5.19 -1.06
C TRP A 7 -3.66 -6.45 -1.02
N HIS A 8 -4.18 -6.82 0.16
CA HIS A 8 -4.83 -8.10 0.41
C HIS A 8 -6.20 -7.90 1.03
N CYS A 9 -7.20 -8.50 0.38
CA CYS A 9 -8.61 -8.26 0.66
C CYS A 9 -9.33 -9.37 1.44
N SER A 10 -8.64 -10.42 1.90
CA SER A 10 -9.32 -11.62 2.42
C SER A 10 -10.28 -12.24 1.39
N ASP A 11 -11.06 -13.22 1.82
CA ASP A 11 -12.11 -13.94 1.08
C ASP A 11 -13.48 -13.23 1.11
N ASP A 12 -13.62 -12.19 1.95
CA ASP A 12 -14.85 -11.48 2.26
C ASP A 12 -14.87 -10.03 1.74
N PHE A 13 -14.19 -9.80 0.61
CA PHE A 13 -14.30 -8.55 -0.16
C PHE A 13 -13.70 -7.33 0.55
N CYS A 14 -12.50 -7.50 1.08
CA CYS A 14 -11.72 -6.51 1.84
C CYS A 14 -12.36 -6.15 3.19
N THR A 15 -13.29 -6.97 3.71
CA THR A 15 -13.97 -6.70 4.98
C THR A 15 -13.15 -7.17 6.17
N TRP A 16 -12.47 -8.33 6.05
CA TRP A 16 -11.75 -8.98 7.14
C TRP A 16 -12.61 -9.17 8.39
N GLY A 17 -13.91 -9.40 8.23
CA GLY A 17 -14.88 -9.43 9.32
C GLY A 17 -14.85 -10.71 10.13
N THR A 18 -14.25 -11.78 9.59
CA THR A 18 -14.19 -13.10 10.21
C THR A 18 -12.75 -13.58 10.39
N VAL A 19 -12.49 -14.23 11.52
CA VAL A 19 -11.23 -14.94 11.75
C VAL A 19 -11.09 -16.05 10.71
N ARG A 20 -9.90 -16.17 10.12
CA ARG A 20 -9.57 -17.21 9.13
C ARG A 20 -8.87 -18.38 9.82
N ASP A 21 -9.19 -19.60 9.38
CA ASP A 21 -8.36 -20.76 9.70
C ASP A 21 -7.05 -20.66 8.92
N ILE A 22 -5.90 -20.89 9.57
CA ILE A 22 -4.60 -20.66 8.93
C ILE A 22 -4.32 -21.67 7.81
N ALA A 23 -4.81 -22.91 7.90
CA ALA A 23 -4.61 -23.88 6.83
C ALA A 23 -5.47 -23.56 5.61
N GLU A 24 -6.71 -23.11 5.82
CA GLU A 24 -7.55 -22.58 4.74
C GLU A 24 -6.93 -21.32 4.13
N PHE A 25 -6.49 -20.37 4.95
CA PHE A 25 -5.84 -19.14 4.50
C PHE A 25 -4.60 -19.42 3.66
N ASP A 26 -3.74 -20.34 4.11
CA ASP A 26 -2.56 -20.79 3.36
C ASP A 26 -2.98 -21.41 2.02
N SER A 27 -3.96 -22.32 2.01
CA SER A 27 -4.41 -22.95 0.76
C SER A 27 -4.92 -21.95 -0.30
N MET A 28 -5.44 -20.80 0.12
CA MET A 28 -5.94 -19.74 -0.77
C MET A 28 -4.88 -18.72 -1.17
N ASN A 29 -3.82 -18.56 -0.36
CA ASN A 29 -2.88 -17.46 -0.44
C ASN A 29 -1.40 -17.89 -0.48
N HIS A 30 -1.12 -19.20 -0.61
CA HIS A 30 0.22 -19.77 -0.55
C HIS A 30 1.20 -19.08 -1.51
N TRP A 31 0.72 -18.67 -2.68
CA TRP A 31 1.52 -17.98 -3.69
C TRP A 31 2.23 -16.72 -3.15
N LEU A 32 1.68 -16.02 -2.14
CA LEU A 32 2.32 -14.85 -1.54
C LEU A 32 3.61 -15.21 -0.81
N VAL A 33 3.60 -16.37 -0.14
CA VAL A 33 4.66 -16.82 0.76
C VAL A 33 5.62 -17.83 0.14
N ASP A 34 5.20 -18.49 -0.94
CA ASP A 34 6.02 -19.39 -1.74
C ASP A 34 5.65 -19.25 -3.23
N ARG A 35 6.64 -18.90 -4.04
CA ARG A 35 6.52 -18.80 -5.50
C ARG A 35 6.88 -20.09 -6.24
N GLY A 36 6.93 -21.21 -5.54
CA GLY A 36 7.30 -22.54 -6.05
C GLY A 36 8.79 -22.88 -5.87
N ASP A 37 9.57 -22.01 -5.22
CA ASP A 37 11.00 -22.22 -4.90
C ASP A 37 11.31 -22.15 -3.40
N GLY A 38 10.28 -22.14 -2.54
CA GLY A 38 10.42 -21.99 -1.09
C GLY A 38 10.67 -20.55 -0.63
N ARG A 39 10.50 -19.54 -1.51
CA ARG A 39 10.70 -18.12 -1.18
C ARG A 39 9.45 -17.30 -1.48
N PRO A 40 9.19 -16.22 -0.73
CA PRO A 40 8.04 -15.35 -0.98
C PRO A 40 7.97 -14.72 -2.37
N SER A 41 6.75 -14.58 -2.89
CA SER A 41 6.47 -13.77 -4.08
C SER A 41 6.50 -12.28 -3.79
N VAL A 42 6.30 -11.87 -2.53
CA VAL A 42 6.27 -10.47 -2.10
C VAL A 42 7.09 -10.29 -0.84
N ASN A 43 7.58 -9.07 -0.59
CA ASN A 43 8.25 -8.72 0.67
C ASN A 43 7.41 -7.80 1.57
N LEU A 44 6.20 -7.44 1.13
CA LEU A 44 5.21 -6.67 1.86
C LEU A 44 3.79 -7.16 1.54
N VAL A 45 2.95 -7.25 2.56
CA VAL A 45 1.50 -7.35 2.41
C VAL A 45 0.84 -6.21 3.16
N VAL A 46 -0.12 -5.55 2.50
CA VAL A 46 -0.97 -4.53 3.10
C VAL A 46 -2.37 -5.11 3.27
N LEU A 47 -2.86 -5.26 4.51
CA LEU A 47 -4.20 -5.79 4.77
C LEU A 47 -5.23 -4.66 4.62
N SER A 48 -6.16 -4.85 3.68
CA SER A 48 -7.16 -3.86 3.27
C SER A 48 -8.56 -4.37 3.66
N PHE A 49 -9.34 -3.72 4.54
CA PHE A 49 -9.10 -2.42 5.18
C PHE A 49 -9.55 -2.34 6.65
N VAL A 50 -8.93 -1.42 7.39
CA VAL A 50 -9.36 -0.99 8.73
C VAL A 50 -10.31 0.21 8.61
N HIS A 51 -11.45 0.15 9.29
CA HIS A 51 -12.43 1.25 9.28
C HIS A 51 -11.96 2.42 10.18
N PRO A 52 -11.83 3.66 9.65
CA PRO A 52 -11.21 4.80 10.37
C PRO A 52 -11.94 5.16 11.67
N TYR A 53 -13.25 5.39 11.58
CA TYR A 53 -14.05 5.80 12.74
C TYR A 53 -14.15 4.72 13.83
N LYS A 54 -14.22 3.44 13.45
CA LYS A 54 -14.16 2.33 14.41
C LYS A 54 -12.80 2.26 15.09
N LEU A 55 -11.70 2.54 14.39
CA LEU A 55 -10.37 2.61 15.00
C LEU A 55 -10.24 3.77 15.98
N LEU A 56 -10.78 4.95 15.66
CA LEU A 56 -10.87 6.06 16.62
C LEU A 56 -11.67 5.65 17.88
N ARG A 57 -12.85 5.05 17.71
CA ARG A 57 -13.74 4.72 18.81
C ARG A 57 -13.42 3.40 19.52
N ARG A 58 -12.40 2.66 19.05
CA ARG A 58 -12.07 1.31 19.56
C ARG A 58 -13.28 0.38 19.55
N THR A 59 -14.09 0.47 18.50
CA THR A 59 -15.37 -0.24 18.41
C THR A 59 -15.16 -1.74 18.46
N THR A 60 -15.96 -2.43 19.29
CA THR A 60 -16.07 -3.88 19.29
C THR A 60 -17.49 -4.27 18.90
N ASP A 61 -17.62 -5.02 17.81
CA ASP A 61 -18.89 -5.49 17.27
C ASP A 61 -18.71 -6.87 16.59
N ALA A 62 -19.67 -7.28 15.76
CA ALA A 62 -19.66 -8.58 15.09
C ALA A 62 -18.46 -8.79 14.15
N THR A 63 -17.93 -7.72 13.54
CA THR A 63 -16.83 -7.80 12.56
C THR A 63 -15.55 -7.12 13.02
N THR A 64 -15.61 -6.37 14.13
CA THR A 64 -14.51 -5.53 14.63
C THR A 64 -14.20 -5.86 16.09
N LEU A 65 -12.93 -5.89 16.45
CA LEU A 65 -12.44 -6.02 17.82
C LEU A 65 -11.48 -4.85 18.10
N ASP A 66 -11.83 -4.00 19.06
CA ASP A 66 -11.01 -2.84 19.45
C ASP A 66 -10.61 -1.96 18.26
N GLY A 67 -11.56 -1.73 17.33
CA GLY A 67 -11.37 -0.92 16.14
C GLY A 67 -10.66 -1.62 14.96
N VAL A 68 -10.18 -2.86 15.13
CA VAL A 68 -9.52 -3.65 14.08
C VAL A 68 -10.46 -4.75 13.57
N PRO A 69 -10.55 -5.01 12.24
CA PRO A 69 -11.32 -6.14 11.72
C PRO A 69 -10.90 -7.47 12.36
N ARG A 70 -11.86 -8.32 12.71
CA ARG A 70 -11.62 -9.57 13.46
C ARG A 70 -10.73 -10.57 12.73
N GLY A 71 -10.67 -10.51 11.40
CA GLY A 71 -9.79 -11.34 10.58
C GLY A 71 -8.33 -10.88 10.55
N MET A 72 -8.02 -9.64 10.93
CA MET A 72 -6.64 -9.12 10.99
C MET A 72 -6.00 -9.49 12.34
N THR A 73 -5.76 -10.78 12.54
CA THR A 73 -5.26 -11.33 13.82
C THR A 73 -3.72 -11.40 13.87
N PRO A 74 -3.13 -11.54 15.08
CA PRO A 74 -1.71 -11.83 15.22
C PRO A 74 -1.26 -13.07 14.42
N GLU A 75 -2.09 -14.12 14.35
CA GLU A 75 -1.76 -15.34 13.60
C GLU A 75 -1.63 -15.10 12.09
N ILE A 76 -2.46 -14.22 11.52
CA ILE A 76 -2.35 -13.80 10.11
C ILE A 76 -1.11 -12.94 9.90
N VAL A 77 -0.79 -12.05 10.84
CA VAL A 77 0.46 -11.27 10.79
C VAL A 77 1.67 -12.21 10.84
N ASP A 78 1.68 -13.14 11.80
CA ASP A 78 2.75 -14.12 12.01
C ASP A 78 2.93 -15.06 10.82
N TYR A 79 1.85 -15.40 10.12
CA TYR A 79 1.91 -16.17 8.87
C TYR A 79 2.83 -15.50 7.84
N PHE A 80 2.75 -14.18 7.69
CA PHE A 80 3.62 -13.43 6.77
C PHE A 80 5.00 -13.14 7.39
N THR A 81 5.06 -12.64 8.63
CA THR A 81 6.31 -12.15 9.23
C THR A 81 7.30 -13.28 9.53
N SER A 82 6.83 -14.48 9.87
CA SER A 82 7.68 -15.69 10.02
C SER A 82 8.43 -16.07 8.75
N ARG A 83 8.02 -15.52 7.60
CA ARG A 83 8.64 -15.75 6.27
C ARG A 83 9.36 -14.50 5.75
N GLY A 84 9.59 -13.53 6.63
CA GLY A 84 10.31 -12.28 6.32
C GLY A 84 9.49 -11.24 5.57
N ILE A 85 8.19 -11.47 5.35
CA ILE A 85 7.29 -10.52 4.68
C ILE A 85 6.82 -9.49 5.71
N ARG A 86 6.98 -8.20 5.41
CA ARG A 86 6.46 -7.13 6.26
C ARG A 86 4.94 -7.04 6.12
N VAL A 87 4.25 -6.64 7.19
CA VAL A 87 2.79 -6.45 7.17
C VAL A 87 2.48 -5.00 7.54
N THR A 88 1.52 -4.43 6.82
CA THR A 88 0.94 -3.10 7.07
C THR A 88 -0.58 -3.22 7.11
N LEU A 89 -1.26 -2.42 7.92
CA LEU A 89 -2.72 -2.27 7.85
C LEU A 89 -3.06 -1.00 7.08
N SER A 90 -3.92 -1.11 6.08
CA SER A 90 -4.45 0.05 5.37
C SER A 90 -5.73 0.54 6.02
N ILE A 91 -5.74 1.80 6.47
CA ILE A 91 -6.91 2.43 7.05
C ILE A 91 -7.64 3.17 5.94
N GLY A 92 -8.84 2.70 5.59
CA GLY A 92 -9.73 3.40 4.67
C GLY A 92 -9.91 2.72 3.31
N GLY A 93 -9.62 3.47 2.25
CA GLY A 93 -10.09 3.24 0.88
C GLY A 93 -11.32 4.10 0.54
N ILE A 94 -11.67 4.19 -0.75
CA ILE A 94 -12.71 5.08 -1.28
C ILE A 94 -14.08 4.94 -0.59
N THR A 95 -14.38 3.73 -0.11
CA THR A 95 -15.63 3.41 0.59
C THR A 95 -15.71 4.07 1.98
N TYR A 96 -14.59 4.51 2.54
CA TYR A 96 -14.47 4.99 3.93
C TYR A 96 -14.14 6.48 4.05
N THR A 97 -14.29 7.25 2.96
CA THR A 97 -14.01 8.70 2.94
C THR A 97 -14.79 9.45 4.02
N ASP A 98 -16.09 9.18 4.17
CA ASP A 98 -16.92 9.79 5.22
C ASP A 98 -16.49 9.36 6.63
N ALA A 99 -16.05 8.10 6.81
CA ALA A 99 -15.58 7.60 8.09
C ALA A 99 -14.23 8.24 8.50
N TRP A 100 -13.35 8.49 7.53
CA TRP A 100 -12.13 9.28 7.74
C TRP A 100 -12.48 10.70 8.16
N ASP A 101 -13.37 11.37 7.43
CA ASP A 101 -13.79 12.74 7.76
C ASP A 101 -14.37 12.83 9.17
N GLN A 102 -15.21 11.86 9.55
CA GLN A 102 -15.76 11.77 10.89
C GLN A 102 -14.68 11.59 11.96
N ALA A 103 -13.70 10.71 11.72
CA ALA A 103 -12.61 10.47 12.67
C ALA A 103 -11.71 11.71 12.82
N LEU A 104 -11.36 12.36 11.71
CA LEU A 104 -10.50 13.55 11.68
C LEU A 104 -11.19 14.80 12.24
N ALA A 105 -12.53 14.88 12.14
CA ALA A 105 -13.30 15.97 12.73
C ALA A 105 -13.49 15.80 14.25
N GLU A 106 -13.54 14.56 14.74
CA GLU A 106 -13.82 14.28 16.14
C GLU A 106 -12.58 14.40 17.03
N ASP A 107 -11.55 13.58 16.79
CA ASP A 107 -10.29 13.63 17.54
C ASP A 107 -9.15 13.03 16.71
N PRO A 108 -8.56 13.81 15.79
CA PRO A 108 -7.51 13.30 14.90
C PRO A 108 -6.27 12.85 15.68
N ALA A 109 -5.97 13.49 16.81
CA ALA A 109 -4.81 13.13 17.61
C ALA A 109 -5.01 11.79 18.32
N GLN A 110 -6.20 11.54 18.90
CA GLN A 110 -6.51 10.23 19.50
C GLN A 110 -6.58 9.14 18.44
N PHE A 111 -7.09 9.45 17.26
CA PHE A 111 -7.08 8.53 16.14
C PHE A 111 -5.65 8.10 15.76
N GLY A 112 -4.72 9.05 15.64
CA GLY A 112 -3.29 8.76 15.39
C GLY A 112 -2.65 7.91 16.49
N ARG A 113 -2.98 8.18 17.76
CA ARG A 113 -2.51 7.37 18.90
C ARG A 113 -3.06 5.94 18.87
N ASN A 114 -4.33 5.75 18.52
CA ASN A 114 -4.92 4.42 18.40
C ASN A 114 -4.29 3.61 17.26
N ALA A 115 -4.04 4.25 16.11
CA ALA A 115 -3.34 3.62 15.00
C ALA A 115 -1.93 3.18 15.40
N ALA A 116 -1.18 4.03 16.11
CA ALA A 116 0.14 3.71 16.64
C ALA A 116 0.12 2.56 17.68
N GLU A 117 -0.91 2.50 18.51
CA GLU A 117 -1.10 1.40 19.46
C GLU A 117 -1.33 0.06 18.76
N VAL A 118 -2.19 0.04 17.74
CA VAL A 118 -2.44 -1.16 16.93
C VAL A 118 -1.17 -1.60 16.20
N ALA A 119 -0.45 -0.65 15.57
CA ALA A 119 0.82 -0.90 14.89
C ALA A 119 1.82 -1.61 15.81
N ARG A 120 1.98 -1.08 17.03
CA ARG A 120 2.85 -1.69 18.06
C ARG A 120 2.35 -3.06 18.53
N ARG A 121 1.04 -3.19 18.77
CA ARG A 121 0.44 -4.43 19.30
C ARG A 121 0.61 -5.60 18.34
N LEU A 122 0.45 -5.35 17.04
CA LEU A 122 0.52 -6.38 16.00
C LEU A 122 1.91 -6.47 15.36
N GLY A 123 2.81 -5.52 15.59
CA GLY A 123 4.12 -5.50 14.95
C GLY A 123 4.04 -5.18 13.45
N VAL A 124 3.16 -4.26 13.07
CA VAL A 124 2.82 -3.92 11.67
C VAL A 124 2.99 -2.42 11.41
N GLY A 125 3.17 -2.05 10.13
CA GLY A 125 3.06 -0.65 9.70
C GLY A 125 1.62 -0.18 9.54
N ILE A 126 1.42 1.11 9.27
CA ILE A 126 0.13 1.69 8.90
C ILE A 126 0.22 2.38 7.54
N GLU A 127 -0.80 2.18 6.72
CA GLU A 127 -1.04 2.94 5.50
C GLU A 127 -2.26 3.84 5.70
N ILE A 128 -2.10 5.12 5.34
CA ILE A 128 -3.18 6.10 5.26
C ILE A 128 -3.81 5.96 3.87
N ASP A 129 -5.01 5.39 3.79
CA ASP A 129 -5.77 5.32 2.56
C ASP A 129 -7.02 6.23 2.68
N TYR A 130 -6.77 7.53 2.63
CA TYR A 130 -7.79 8.57 2.77
C TYR A 130 -8.12 9.19 1.41
N GLU A 131 -9.08 8.62 0.70
CA GLU A 131 -9.38 9.00 -0.70
C GLU A 131 -10.39 10.16 -0.84
N ARG A 132 -10.37 11.15 0.07
CA ARG A 132 -11.26 12.31 -0.02
C ARG A 132 -10.74 13.29 -1.06
N ASN A 133 -11.30 13.22 -2.27
CA ASN A 133 -10.84 14.03 -3.39
C ASN A 133 -11.11 15.53 -3.28
N ALA A 134 -12.24 15.92 -2.69
CA ALA A 134 -12.67 17.31 -2.56
C ALA A 134 -12.63 17.76 -1.10
N ASP A 135 -11.95 18.88 -0.86
CA ASP A 135 -11.79 19.53 0.44
C ASP A 135 -11.39 18.57 1.58
N PRO A 136 -10.32 17.76 1.43
CA PRO A 136 -9.86 16.86 2.48
C PRO A 136 -9.45 17.62 3.74
N ASN A 137 -9.69 17.04 4.91
CA ASN A 137 -9.31 17.61 6.19
C ASN A 137 -7.80 17.47 6.45
N LEU A 138 -6.99 18.27 5.75
CA LEU A 138 -5.52 18.22 5.81
C LEU A 138 -4.98 18.60 7.20
N ALA A 139 -5.66 19.49 7.93
CA ALA A 139 -5.26 19.86 9.28
C ALA A 139 -5.48 18.71 10.27
N GLY A 140 -6.63 18.03 10.18
CA GLY A 140 -6.89 16.81 10.94
C GLY A 140 -5.90 15.71 10.59
N LEU A 141 -5.62 15.49 9.30
CA LEU A 141 -4.66 14.47 8.89
C LEU A 141 -3.23 14.78 9.37
N GLN A 142 -2.81 16.05 9.37
CA GLN A 142 -1.54 16.45 10.00
C GLN A 142 -1.52 16.10 11.49
N ALA A 143 -2.59 16.42 12.23
CA ALA A 143 -2.67 16.11 13.66
C ALA A 143 -2.66 14.59 13.94
N PHE A 144 -3.25 13.78 13.06
CA PHE A 144 -3.14 12.32 13.09
C PHE A 144 -1.68 11.86 12.92
N ILE A 145 -0.99 12.36 11.89
CA ILE A 145 0.41 12.01 11.61
C ILE A 145 1.32 12.44 12.77
N ASP A 146 1.15 13.65 13.28
CA ASP A 146 1.94 14.17 14.39
C ASP A 146 1.77 13.29 15.64
N ALA A 147 0.52 12.95 15.97
CA ALA A 147 0.21 12.08 17.11
C ALA A 147 0.79 10.67 16.93
N TYR A 148 0.73 10.10 15.73
CA TYR A 148 1.37 8.82 15.42
C TYR A 148 2.88 8.90 15.63
N ARG A 149 3.53 9.94 15.09
CA ARG A 149 4.98 10.16 15.17
C ARG A 149 5.47 10.49 16.57
N THR A 150 4.62 10.96 17.49
CA THR A 150 4.99 11.09 18.91
C THR A 150 5.22 9.74 19.59
N ILE A 151 4.58 8.67 19.11
CA ILE A 151 4.73 7.32 19.65
C ILE A 151 5.79 6.55 18.86
N HIS A 152 5.73 6.64 17.53
CA HIS A 152 6.66 5.97 16.61
C HIS A 152 7.37 7.00 15.73
N PRO A 153 8.52 7.55 16.17
CA PRO A 153 9.33 8.44 15.37
C PRO A 153 9.72 7.82 14.02
N TYR A 154 10.06 8.65 13.05
CA TYR A 154 10.53 8.17 11.75
C TYR A 154 11.78 7.29 11.89
N ASP A 155 11.72 6.06 11.38
CA ASP A 155 12.84 5.10 11.40
C ASP A 155 13.34 4.82 9.97
N ALA A 156 14.40 5.52 9.57
CA ALA A 156 15.03 5.35 8.27
C ALA A 156 15.63 3.95 8.05
N ALA A 157 15.98 3.23 9.12
CA ALA A 157 16.51 1.87 9.03
C ALA A 157 15.41 0.84 8.73
N GLY A 158 14.15 1.16 9.03
CA GLY A 158 13.03 0.23 8.92
C GLY A 158 13.14 -0.97 9.85
N ALA A 159 13.84 -0.81 10.98
CA ALA A 159 14.01 -1.84 11.99
C ALA A 159 12.71 -2.04 12.77
N ASP A 160 12.04 -0.94 13.13
CA ASP A 160 10.73 -0.97 13.79
C ASP A 160 9.58 -1.06 12.76
N PRO A 161 8.84 -2.18 12.68
CA PRO A 161 7.68 -2.27 11.80
C PRO A 161 6.63 -1.21 12.11
N ALA A 162 6.42 -0.86 13.38
CA ALA A 162 5.40 0.09 13.80
C ALA A 162 5.77 1.54 13.43
N ALA A 163 7.05 1.83 13.17
CA ALA A 163 7.47 3.11 12.64
C ALA A 163 7.17 3.29 11.14
N ARG A 164 6.81 2.23 10.41
CA ARG A 164 6.42 2.33 9.00
C ARG A 164 5.05 3.02 8.87
N LEU A 165 5.04 4.24 8.34
CA LEU A 165 3.81 4.99 8.04
C LEU A 165 3.84 5.45 6.59
N THR A 166 2.90 4.96 5.80
CA THR A 166 2.77 5.24 4.36
C THR A 166 1.45 5.93 4.05
N ILE A 167 1.31 6.41 2.81
CA ILE A 167 0.07 6.97 2.31
C ILE A 167 -0.23 6.40 0.93
N ASP A 168 -1.47 6.03 0.68
CA ASP A 168 -1.96 5.77 -0.68
C ASP A 168 -2.31 7.10 -1.34
N VAL A 169 -1.78 7.32 -2.55
CA VAL A 169 -2.05 8.50 -3.38
C VAL A 169 -2.57 8.06 -4.74
N ALA A 170 -3.39 8.92 -5.35
CA ALA A 170 -3.99 8.67 -6.66
C ALA A 170 -2.99 8.20 -7.74
N ALA A 171 -3.50 7.46 -8.73
CA ALA A 171 -2.75 7.09 -9.92
C ALA A 171 -2.42 8.35 -10.74
N GLY A 172 -1.24 8.92 -10.48
CA GLY A 172 -0.88 10.25 -10.94
C GLY A 172 -1.55 11.35 -10.13
N ASP A 173 -1.03 12.57 -10.28
CA ASP A 173 -1.47 13.72 -9.47
C ASP A 173 -2.82 14.34 -9.92
N ARG A 174 -3.66 13.59 -10.63
CA ARG A 174 -4.89 14.09 -11.28
C ARG A 174 -6.14 13.99 -10.40
N TRP A 175 -6.06 13.18 -9.36
CA TRP A 175 -7.10 12.95 -8.36
C TRP A 175 -6.44 13.03 -6.98
N LEU A 176 -7.21 13.28 -5.92
CA LEU A 176 -6.68 13.56 -4.58
C LEU A 176 -5.67 14.74 -4.56
N ILE A 177 -5.87 15.73 -5.43
CA ILE A 177 -4.89 16.80 -5.72
C ILE A 177 -4.40 17.51 -4.45
N ALA A 178 -5.30 17.81 -3.51
CA ALA A 178 -4.95 18.48 -2.26
C ALA A 178 -4.11 17.58 -1.33
N LEU A 179 -4.39 16.27 -1.31
CA LEU A 179 -3.61 15.30 -0.55
C LEU A 179 -2.24 15.08 -1.18
N ASN A 180 -2.15 14.88 -2.50
CA ASN A 180 -0.87 14.70 -3.18
C ASN A 180 0.03 15.92 -2.99
N ARG A 181 -0.53 17.13 -3.13
CA ARG A 181 0.19 18.37 -2.84
C ARG A 181 0.73 18.40 -1.42
N LYS A 182 -0.10 18.09 -0.42
CA LYS A 182 0.30 18.11 0.99
C LYS A 182 1.34 17.02 1.29
N ALA A 183 1.12 15.81 0.78
CA ALA A 183 2.03 14.69 0.96
C ALA A 183 3.41 14.99 0.37
N THR A 184 3.47 15.45 -0.88
CA THR A 184 4.74 15.74 -1.55
C THR A 184 5.45 16.97 -0.97
N ALA A 185 4.72 18.03 -0.62
CA ALA A 185 5.33 19.24 -0.07
C ALA A 185 5.89 19.04 1.35
N ASP A 186 5.17 18.28 2.19
CA ASP A 186 5.40 18.30 3.63
C ASP A 186 5.75 16.93 4.23
N TRP A 187 5.15 15.85 3.74
CA TRP A 187 5.21 14.56 4.43
C TRP A 187 6.24 13.59 3.87
N LEU A 188 6.43 13.59 2.54
CA LEU A 188 7.30 12.70 1.79
C LEU A 188 8.63 13.37 1.42
N ARG A 189 8.99 14.45 2.10
CA ARG A 189 10.26 15.16 1.89
C ARG A 189 11.46 14.25 2.08
N THR A 190 12.55 14.52 1.37
CA THR A 190 13.78 13.72 1.48
C THR A 190 14.70 14.18 2.61
N ASP A 191 14.54 15.41 3.11
CA ASP A 191 15.36 16.00 4.17
C ASP A 191 14.74 15.89 5.57
N ALA A 192 13.40 15.90 5.65
CA ALA A 192 12.64 15.75 6.88
C ALA A 192 11.34 14.95 6.66
N PRO A 193 11.43 13.67 6.24
CA PRO A 193 10.25 12.84 6.04
C PRO A 193 9.50 12.58 7.35
N VAL A 194 8.17 12.65 7.28
CA VAL A 194 7.27 12.10 8.31
C VAL A 194 6.43 10.94 7.77
N LEU A 195 6.48 10.68 6.46
CA LEU A 195 5.99 9.46 5.83
C LEU A 195 7.13 8.76 5.10
N ASP A 196 7.09 7.43 5.11
CA ASP A 196 8.13 6.60 4.54
C ASP A 196 8.13 6.65 3.01
N TYR A 197 6.97 6.40 2.41
CA TYR A 197 6.72 6.49 0.99
C TYR A 197 5.21 6.54 0.69
N ALA A 198 4.90 6.92 -0.53
CA ALA A 198 3.57 6.84 -1.11
C ALA A 198 3.39 5.57 -1.96
N ASN A 199 2.22 4.96 -1.91
CA ASN A 199 1.80 4.03 -2.95
C ASN A 199 1.04 4.81 -4.01
N ALA A 200 1.56 4.90 -5.24
CA ALA A 200 0.78 5.43 -6.35
C ALA A 200 -0.22 4.34 -6.77
N MET A 201 -1.48 4.49 -6.36
CA MET A 201 -2.51 3.49 -6.55
C MET A 201 -2.70 3.12 -8.02
N VAL A 202 -3.39 2.01 -8.23
CA VAL A 202 -3.84 1.63 -9.56
C VAL A 202 -4.82 2.67 -10.12
N PRO A 203 -4.72 3.04 -11.41
CA PRO A 203 -5.74 3.88 -12.02
C PRO A 203 -7.09 3.14 -12.07
N ALA A 204 -8.17 3.81 -12.46
CA ALA A 204 -9.51 3.21 -12.53
C ALA A 204 -9.58 1.92 -13.40
N ARG A 205 -8.58 1.70 -14.27
CA ARG A 205 -8.37 0.48 -15.05
C ARG A 205 -6.87 0.23 -15.20
N GLN A 206 -6.47 -1.04 -15.33
CA GLN A 206 -5.11 -1.40 -15.69
C GLN A 206 -4.69 -0.67 -16.98
N PRO A 207 -3.53 0.02 -16.99
CA PRO A 207 -2.99 0.56 -18.22
C PRO A 207 -2.79 -0.56 -19.26
N SER A 208 -2.95 -0.26 -20.54
CA SER A 208 -2.79 -1.27 -21.60
C SER A 208 -1.36 -1.41 -22.11
N THR A 209 -0.50 -0.42 -21.84
CA THR A 209 0.88 -0.39 -22.32
C THR A 209 1.84 0.10 -21.25
N ALA A 210 3.13 -0.23 -21.40
CA ALA A 210 4.18 0.28 -20.54
C ALA A 210 4.25 1.81 -20.56
N SER A 211 4.04 2.44 -21.73
CA SER A 211 4.05 3.89 -21.87
C SER A 211 2.93 4.54 -21.06
N ASP A 212 1.74 3.96 -21.06
CA ASP A 212 0.60 4.50 -20.29
C ASP A 212 0.85 4.37 -18.78
N ALA A 213 1.37 3.22 -18.33
CA ALA A 213 1.73 3.03 -16.92
C ALA A 213 2.81 4.02 -16.47
N ILE A 214 3.89 4.14 -17.24
CA ILE A 214 4.98 5.09 -17.00
C ILE A 214 4.46 6.52 -16.98
N ALA A 215 3.58 6.91 -17.90
CA ALA A 215 3.03 8.27 -17.93
C ALA A 215 2.24 8.61 -16.66
N ASN A 216 1.51 7.66 -16.06
CA ASN A 216 0.81 7.92 -14.79
C ASN A 216 1.82 8.13 -13.64
N TRP A 217 2.87 7.31 -13.55
CA TRP A 217 3.86 7.43 -12.47
C TRP A 217 4.80 8.63 -12.65
N GLN A 218 5.16 8.97 -13.89
CA GLN A 218 6.00 10.12 -14.22
C GLN A 218 5.38 11.43 -13.75
N GLU A 219 4.04 11.51 -13.70
CA GLU A 219 3.37 12.70 -13.19
C GLU A 219 3.65 13.01 -11.73
N HIS A 220 3.88 12.00 -10.89
CA HIS A 220 4.32 12.25 -9.51
C HIS A 220 5.74 12.80 -9.48
N ILE A 221 6.63 12.29 -10.34
CA ILE A 221 8.01 12.77 -10.44
C ILE A 221 8.04 14.21 -10.93
N ASP A 222 7.21 14.56 -11.91
CA ASP A 222 7.18 15.90 -12.49
C ASP A 222 6.36 16.90 -11.67
N GLY A 223 5.44 16.39 -10.84
CA GLY A 223 4.40 17.19 -10.21
C GLY A 223 3.41 17.78 -11.22
N LYS A 224 2.61 18.74 -10.75
CA LYS A 224 1.54 19.40 -11.52
C LYS A 224 1.57 20.91 -11.31
N PRO A 225 2.47 21.64 -12.00
CA PRO A 225 2.57 23.09 -11.89
C PRO A 225 1.31 23.85 -12.37
N GLN A 226 0.45 23.19 -13.15
CA GLN A 226 -0.79 23.77 -13.68
C GLN A 226 -1.93 23.89 -12.66
N TYR A 227 -1.83 23.23 -11.49
CA TYR A 227 -2.85 23.38 -10.44
C TYR A 227 -2.62 24.63 -9.60
N GLY A 228 -3.72 25.17 -9.07
CA GLY A 228 -3.71 26.32 -8.16
C GLY A 228 -4.16 25.90 -6.75
N PRO A 229 -3.25 25.76 -5.77
CA PRO A 229 -1.78 25.79 -5.89
C PRO A 229 -1.19 24.47 -6.43
N PRO A 230 0.08 24.46 -6.89
CA PRO A 230 0.67 23.35 -7.62
C PRO A 230 0.96 22.14 -6.74
N VAL A 231 0.96 20.94 -7.33
CA VAL A 231 1.56 19.75 -6.72
C VAL A 231 3.06 19.76 -7.06
N PRO A 232 3.97 19.79 -6.08
CA PRO A 232 5.40 19.76 -6.36
C PRO A 232 5.87 18.38 -6.84
N PRO A 233 7.06 18.28 -7.46
CA PRO A 233 7.73 17.02 -7.76
C PRO A 233 7.92 16.10 -6.55
N LEU A 234 7.70 14.80 -6.73
CA LEU A 234 8.00 13.74 -5.76
C LEU A 234 9.27 13.00 -6.15
N ALA A 235 10.15 12.73 -5.19
CA ALA A 235 11.35 11.95 -5.43
C ALA A 235 11.00 10.52 -5.87
N PRO A 236 11.65 9.95 -6.91
CA PRO A 236 11.43 8.55 -7.30
C PRO A 236 11.56 7.58 -6.12
N ALA A 237 12.54 7.81 -5.24
CA ALA A 237 12.75 7.01 -4.02
C ALA A 237 11.65 7.15 -2.95
N LYS A 238 10.56 7.89 -3.19
CA LYS A 238 9.46 8.12 -2.25
C LYS A 238 8.13 7.53 -2.68
N PHE A 239 8.11 6.72 -3.75
CA PHE A 239 6.89 5.99 -4.09
C PHE A 239 7.10 4.68 -4.85
N THR A 240 6.04 3.88 -4.90
CA THR A 240 5.93 2.66 -5.73
C THR A 240 4.87 2.83 -6.81
N GLY A 241 4.97 2.08 -7.90
CA GLY A 241 3.92 2.00 -8.92
C GLY A 241 2.90 0.90 -8.65
N GLY A 242 1.61 1.24 -8.67
CA GLY A 242 0.50 0.30 -8.54
C GLY A 242 0.13 -0.41 -9.85
N LEU A 243 -0.13 -1.72 -9.80
CA LEU A 243 -0.67 -2.51 -10.92
C LEU A 243 -1.77 -3.48 -10.44
N TYR A 244 -2.78 -3.74 -11.27
CA TYR A 244 -3.77 -4.76 -10.97
C TYR A 244 -3.20 -6.17 -11.18
N ILE A 245 -3.58 -7.11 -10.31
CA ILE A 245 -3.35 -8.55 -10.47
C ILE A 245 -4.66 -9.33 -10.57
N ALA A 246 -5.73 -8.84 -9.94
CA ALA A 246 -7.08 -9.41 -9.96
C ALA A 246 -8.06 -8.53 -10.75
N GLY A 247 -9.29 -9.02 -10.99
CA GLY A 247 -10.36 -8.21 -11.59
C GLY A 247 -10.43 -8.20 -13.12
N GLY A 248 -9.61 -9.00 -13.80
CA GLY A 248 -9.78 -9.25 -15.24
C GLY A 248 -11.12 -9.92 -15.56
N SER A 249 -11.60 -9.76 -16.80
CA SER A 249 -12.96 -10.18 -17.19
C SER A 249 -13.12 -11.69 -17.42
N ARG A 250 -12.01 -12.42 -17.64
CA ARG A 250 -12.00 -13.87 -17.93
C ARG A 250 -10.90 -14.66 -17.24
N GLN A 251 -9.81 -13.99 -16.88
CA GLN A 251 -8.70 -14.50 -16.09
C GLN A 251 -8.06 -13.33 -15.32
N PRO A 252 -7.21 -13.59 -14.30
CA PRO A 252 -6.40 -12.52 -13.71
C PRO A 252 -5.55 -11.78 -14.74
N TYR A 253 -5.03 -10.61 -14.36
CA TYR A 253 -4.17 -9.84 -15.26
C TYR A 253 -2.82 -10.56 -15.48
N PRO A 254 -2.09 -10.26 -16.58
CA PRO A 254 -0.76 -10.85 -16.82
C PRO A 254 0.22 -10.64 -15.66
N GLU A 255 0.08 -9.56 -14.92
CA GLU A 255 0.84 -9.29 -13.70
C GLU A 255 0.74 -10.43 -12.67
N CYS A 256 -0.39 -11.14 -12.64
CA CYS A 256 -0.59 -12.34 -11.82
C CYS A 256 -0.09 -13.61 -12.53
N LEU A 257 -0.43 -13.82 -13.79
CA LEU A 257 -0.28 -15.13 -14.44
C LEU A 257 1.03 -15.33 -15.22
N ASP A 258 1.54 -14.27 -15.86
CA ASP A 258 2.64 -14.36 -16.82
C ASP A 258 3.49 -13.10 -16.77
N PHE A 259 4.61 -13.21 -16.05
CA PHE A 259 5.56 -12.11 -15.92
C PHE A 259 6.06 -11.63 -17.29
N ALA A 260 6.31 -12.51 -18.26
CA ALA A 260 6.85 -12.11 -19.55
C ALA A 260 5.89 -11.21 -20.35
N ALA A 261 4.58 -11.41 -20.17
CA ALA A 261 3.53 -10.61 -20.80
C ALA A 261 3.07 -9.39 -19.98
N SER A 262 3.60 -9.21 -18.78
CA SER A 262 3.11 -8.22 -17.82
C SER A 262 3.65 -6.79 -18.01
N LEU A 263 2.92 -5.80 -17.49
CA LEU A 263 3.44 -4.44 -17.38
C LEU A 263 4.63 -4.38 -16.44
N GLN A 264 4.61 -5.09 -15.31
CA GLN A 264 5.74 -5.08 -14.38
C GLN A 264 7.06 -5.42 -15.08
N LYS A 265 7.08 -6.40 -16.01
CA LYS A 265 8.26 -6.73 -16.84
C LYS A 265 8.65 -5.59 -17.77
N SER A 266 7.71 -5.08 -18.54
CA SER A 266 7.97 -4.08 -19.58
C SER A 266 8.30 -2.69 -19.02
N THR A 267 7.82 -2.35 -17.82
CA THR A 267 8.15 -1.11 -17.11
C THR A 267 9.35 -1.24 -16.17
N GLY A 268 9.79 -2.47 -15.86
CA GLY A 268 10.88 -2.75 -14.92
C GLY A 268 12.15 -1.91 -15.10
N PRO A 269 12.71 -1.79 -16.32
CA PRO A 269 13.88 -0.94 -16.57
C PRO A 269 13.65 0.52 -16.17
N TRP A 270 12.47 1.08 -16.45
CA TRP A 270 12.13 2.45 -16.08
C TRP A 270 11.94 2.58 -14.55
N VAL A 271 11.23 1.65 -13.92
CA VAL A 271 11.03 1.64 -12.46
C VAL A 271 12.37 1.60 -11.72
N GLN A 272 13.41 0.95 -12.26
CA GLN A 272 14.74 0.92 -11.66
C GLN A 272 15.59 2.18 -11.93
N THR A 273 15.27 2.98 -12.95
CA THR A 273 16.16 4.04 -13.46
C THR A 273 15.52 5.42 -13.61
N ALA A 274 14.22 5.59 -13.30
CA ALA A 274 13.49 6.85 -13.38
C ALA A 274 14.26 7.99 -12.69
N ALA A 275 14.59 9.04 -13.43
CA ALA A 275 15.41 10.14 -12.90
C ALA A 275 14.57 11.08 -12.01
N PRO A 276 15.15 11.64 -10.93
CA PRO A 276 14.55 12.74 -10.20
C PRO A 276 14.25 13.96 -11.09
N ASN A 277 13.19 14.70 -10.78
CA ASN A 277 12.87 15.97 -11.44
C ASN A 277 12.58 17.06 -10.39
N GLY A 278 13.62 17.55 -9.70
CA GLY A 278 13.48 18.63 -8.71
C GLY A 278 13.27 18.18 -7.26
N ALA A 279 13.01 16.89 -7.01
CA ALA A 279 12.99 16.30 -5.67
C ALA A 279 13.79 14.99 -5.62
N GLY A 280 14.64 14.84 -4.60
CA GLY A 280 15.53 13.69 -4.46
C GLY A 280 16.75 13.70 -5.37
N THR A 281 17.59 12.68 -5.24
CA THR A 281 18.90 12.61 -5.92
C THR A 281 19.22 11.25 -6.52
N THR A 282 18.56 10.17 -6.09
CA THR A 282 18.78 8.83 -6.65
C THR A 282 17.67 8.45 -7.62
N SER A 283 18.07 7.69 -8.64
CA SER A 283 17.17 7.20 -9.67
C SER A 283 16.39 5.95 -9.23
N GLY A 284 15.21 5.80 -9.80
CA GLY A 284 14.34 4.64 -9.69
C GLY A 284 13.29 4.78 -8.59
N LEU A 285 12.12 4.21 -8.83
CA LEU A 285 11.08 4.02 -7.84
C LEU A 285 11.49 2.99 -6.78
N LEU A 286 10.78 2.98 -5.65
CA LEU A 286 10.98 1.93 -4.63
C LEU A 286 10.57 0.55 -5.15
N GLY A 287 9.57 0.48 -6.02
CA GLY A 287 9.17 -0.74 -6.70
C GLY A 287 7.69 -0.79 -7.04
N TYR A 288 7.04 -1.92 -6.77
CA TYR A 288 5.67 -2.21 -7.19
C TYR A 288 4.76 -2.55 -6.00
N MET A 289 3.49 -2.18 -6.14
CA MET A 289 2.40 -2.70 -5.31
C MET A 289 1.27 -3.25 -6.20
N PHE A 290 0.69 -4.38 -5.80
CA PHE A 290 -0.28 -5.11 -6.61
C PHE A 290 -1.69 -5.13 -5.99
N TRP A 291 -2.68 -4.67 -6.75
CA TRP A 291 -4.09 -4.63 -6.34
C TRP A 291 -4.92 -5.71 -7.07
N ALA A 292 -5.58 -6.65 -6.41
CA ALA A 292 -5.39 -7.04 -5.01
C ALA A 292 -5.28 -8.56 -4.95
N ALA A 293 -4.58 -9.02 -3.93
CA ALA A 293 -4.52 -10.43 -3.56
C ALA A 293 -5.85 -10.87 -2.94
N GLU A 294 -6.12 -12.15 -3.15
CA GLU A 294 -7.35 -12.85 -2.80
C GLU A 294 -8.58 -12.27 -3.51
N ARG A 295 -9.58 -11.74 -2.80
CA ARG A 295 -10.90 -11.46 -3.36
C ARG A 295 -11.31 -10.00 -3.16
N PRO A 296 -10.99 -9.08 -4.09
CA PRO A 296 -11.31 -7.66 -3.93
C PRO A 296 -12.79 -7.31 -4.10
N SER A 297 -13.61 -8.20 -4.66
CA SER A 297 -15.02 -7.89 -4.94
C SER A 297 -15.88 -9.14 -5.03
N THR A 298 -17.20 -8.97 -4.81
CA THR A 298 -18.21 -10.03 -4.97
C THR A 298 -18.27 -10.59 -6.38
N ARG A 299 -17.77 -9.83 -7.36
CA ARG A 299 -17.73 -10.15 -8.78
C ARG A 299 -16.29 -10.12 -9.31
N GLY A 300 -16.09 -10.71 -10.48
CA GLY A 300 -14.77 -10.77 -11.11
C GLY A 300 -13.91 -11.88 -10.53
N ILE A 301 -12.64 -11.85 -10.90
CA ILE A 301 -11.71 -12.97 -10.70
C ILE A 301 -10.73 -12.64 -9.59
N SER A 302 -10.61 -13.56 -8.64
CA SER A 302 -9.68 -13.53 -7.50
C SER A 302 -8.32 -14.14 -7.86
N THR A 303 -7.37 -14.03 -6.94
CA THR A 303 -6.08 -14.75 -7.03
C THR A 303 -6.09 -16.07 -6.24
N GLN A 304 -7.28 -16.56 -5.86
CA GLN A 304 -7.43 -17.88 -5.20
C GLN A 304 -7.23 -18.99 -6.23
N PRO A 305 -6.80 -20.21 -5.84
CA PRO A 305 -6.68 -21.33 -6.75
C PRO A 305 -7.93 -21.54 -7.63
N PRO A 306 -7.75 -21.82 -8.94
CA PRO A 306 -6.48 -22.07 -9.64
C PRO A 306 -5.79 -20.81 -10.19
N ASN A 307 -6.22 -19.61 -9.80
CA ASN A 307 -5.79 -18.32 -10.37
C ASN A 307 -4.61 -17.68 -9.62
N THR A 308 -3.72 -18.50 -9.08
CA THR A 308 -2.61 -18.03 -8.22
C THR A 308 -1.55 -17.27 -9.03
N CYS A 309 -0.76 -16.43 -8.35
CA CYS A 309 0.11 -15.45 -9.01
C CYS A 309 1.61 -15.80 -9.03
N GLU A 310 1.99 -17.07 -8.88
CA GLU A 310 3.38 -17.51 -8.92
C GLU A 310 4.02 -17.22 -10.29
N GLY A 311 3.27 -17.39 -11.39
CA GLY A 311 3.75 -17.18 -12.77
C GLY A 311 3.97 -15.71 -13.16
N GLY A 312 3.33 -14.77 -12.47
CA GLY A 312 3.45 -13.33 -12.70
C GLY A 312 4.21 -12.62 -11.58
N VAL A 313 3.60 -12.51 -10.39
CA VAL A 313 4.22 -11.83 -9.24
C VAL A 313 5.41 -12.64 -8.72
N GLY A 314 5.28 -13.95 -8.58
CA GLY A 314 6.38 -14.81 -8.14
C GLY A 314 7.57 -14.79 -9.09
N ALA A 315 7.33 -14.98 -10.39
CA ALA A 315 8.36 -14.90 -11.43
C ALA A 315 8.98 -13.50 -11.52
N GLY A 316 8.20 -12.44 -11.32
CA GLY A 316 8.69 -11.07 -11.24
C GLY A 316 9.61 -10.85 -10.03
N ALA A 317 9.25 -11.38 -8.87
CA ALA A 317 10.10 -11.34 -7.68
C ALA A 317 11.44 -12.04 -7.91
N ALA A 318 11.46 -13.15 -8.64
CA ALA A 318 12.68 -13.85 -9.02
C ALA A 318 13.52 -13.01 -10.00
N ALA A 319 12.90 -12.50 -11.06
CA ALA A 319 13.55 -11.69 -12.07
C ALA A 319 14.17 -10.40 -11.51
N TYR A 320 13.53 -9.78 -10.52
CA TYR A 320 14.04 -8.58 -9.86
C TYR A 320 14.92 -8.86 -8.65
N SER A 321 15.16 -10.13 -8.31
CA SER A 321 15.90 -10.53 -7.10
C SER A 321 15.39 -9.80 -5.86
N VAL A 322 14.06 -9.80 -5.67
CA VAL A 322 13.42 -9.05 -4.59
C VAL A 322 13.96 -9.50 -3.24
N PRO A 323 14.52 -8.57 -2.43
CA PRO A 323 15.05 -8.91 -1.12
C PRO A 323 13.92 -9.24 -0.14
N THR A 324 14.09 -10.33 0.60
CA THR A 324 13.25 -10.72 1.72
C THR A 324 14.15 -11.07 2.91
N PRO A 325 14.04 -10.38 4.06
CA PRO A 325 13.07 -9.32 4.35
C PRO A 325 13.31 -8.03 3.55
N MET A 326 12.28 -7.17 3.51
CA MET A 326 12.40 -5.83 2.93
C MET A 326 13.57 -5.06 3.57
N PRO A 327 14.49 -4.47 2.77
CA PRO A 327 15.64 -3.71 3.26
C PRO A 327 15.22 -2.32 3.74
N ALA A 328 16.14 -1.61 4.39
CA ALA A 328 16.01 -0.17 4.59
C ALA A 328 15.72 0.53 3.25
N LEU A 329 14.79 1.49 3.24
CA LEU A 329 14.40 2.20 2.02
C LEU A 329 15.43 3.26 1.65
N ARG A 330 15.62 3.50 0.35
CA ARG A 330 16.36 4.68 -0.11
C ARG A 330 15.62 5.93 0.35
N GLN A 331 16.38 6.92 0.82
CA GLN A 331 15.81 8.13 1.43
C GLN A 331 15.71 9.31 0.47
N SER A 332 16.55 9.33 -0.58
CA SER A 332 16.67 10.36 -1.61
C SER A 332 17.12 9.71 -2.89
#